data_AF-A0A1D1YBE6-F1
#
_entry.id   AF-A0A1D1YBE6-F1
#
_cell.length_a   1.000
_cell.length_b   1.000
_cell.length_c   1.000
_cell.angle_alpha   90.00
_cell.angle_beta   90.00
_cell.angle_gamma   90.00
#
_symmetry.space_group_name_H-M   'P 1'
#
loop_
_entity.id
_entity.type
_entity.pdbx_description
1 polymer ?
#
loop_
_entity_poly.entity_id
_entity_poly.type
_entity_poly.pdbx_seq_one_letter_code
_entity_poly.pdbx_strand_id
1 'polypeptide(L)'
;MRPTLLRMRLRLRGTTIGANNRLDLLMLVTTGVNDNELSHHNNDMLGAVEWWQENETHNPDVPAVSHRRGMAPFVFVPFEEVETSVLNLPVDKMDYYVPG
;
A
#
# COMPACT_ATOMS: atom_id res chain seq x y z
N MET A 1 -15.55 -11.88 15.92
CA MET A 1 -15.16 -11.30 14.60
C MET A 1 -13.76 -11.85 14.29
N ARG A 2 -13.16 -11.65 13.11
CA ARG A 2 -11.75 -12.03 12.89
C ARG A 2 -10.94 -10.77 12.56
N PRO A 3 -10.39 -10.08 13.56
CA PRO A 3 -9.67 -8.84 13.34
C PRO A 3 -8.46 -9.08 12.44
N THR A 4 -8.41 -8.33 11.34
CA THR A 4 -7.40 -8.48 10.30
C THR A 4 -6.81 -7.11 10.01
N LEU A 5 -5.49 -7.02 9.96
CA LEU A 5 -4.75 -5.79 9.71
C LEU A 5 -4.08 -5.86 8.35
N LEU A 6 -4.11 -4.76 7.61
CA LEU A 6 -3.33 -4.57 6.38
C LEU A 6 -2.23 -3.54 6.64
N ARG A 7 -0.97 -3.96 6.53
CA ARG A 7 0.20 -3.08 6.62
C ARG A 7 0.76 -2.79 5.25
N MET A 8 1.08 -1.53 5.02
CA MET A 8 1.61 -1.03 3.76
C MET A 8 2.86 -0.20 4.00
N ARG A 9 3.94 -0.51 3.28
CA ARG A 9 5.11 0.37 3.19
C ARG A 9 5.10 1.02 1.82
N LEU A 10 5.00 2.35 1.82
CA LEU A 10 4.90 3.15 0.60
C LEU A 10 6.12 4.08 0.50
N ARG A 11 6.54 4.38 -0.73
CA ARG A 11 7.57 5.38 -1.00
C ARG A 11 7.04 6.39 -2.01
N LEU A 12 6.92 7.64 -1.57
CA LEU A 12 6.58 8.76 -2.43
C LEU A 12 7.86 9.36 -3.03
N ARG A 13 7.86 9.58 -4.34
CA ARG A 13 8.94 10.18 -5.13
C ARG A 13 8.38 11.26 -6.05
N GLY A 14 9.22 12.23 -6.39
CA GLY A 14 8.95 13.20 -7.45
C GLY A 14 9.96 13.04 -8.59
N THR A 15 9.52 13.26 -9.83
CA THR A 15 10.43 13.43 -10.97
C THR A 15 11.14 14.79 -10.93
N THR A 16 10.50 15.78 -10.32
CA THR A 16 11.06 17.11 -10.02
C THR A 16 10.79 17.48 -8.56
N ILE A 17 11.50 18.50 -8.06
CA ILE A 17 11.35 18.97 -6.68
C ILE A 17 9.90 19.40 -6.45
N GLY A 18 9.23 18.78 -5.48
CA GLY A 18 7.85 19.10 -5.10
C GLY A 18 6.76 18.36 -5.88
N ALA A 19 7.08 17.60 -6.94
CA ALA A 19 6.06 16.96 -7.79
C ALA A 19 5.35 15.77 -7.12
N ASN A 20 6.05 15.00 -6.27
CA ASN A 20 5.49 13.84 -5.55
C ASN A 20 4.60 12.92 -6.42
N ASN A 21 4.99 12.72 -7.68
CA ASN A 21 4.17 12.13 -8.72
C ASN A 21 4.39 10.62 -8.95
N ARG A 22 5.15 9.93 -8.08
CA ARG A 22 5.31 8.47 -8.12
C ARG A 22 5.18 7.87 -6.72
N LEU A 23 4.30 6.91 -6.54
CA LEU A 23 4.11 6.17 -5.30
C LEU A 23 4.45 4.69 -5.55
N ASP A 24 5.59 4.25 -5.02
CA ASP A 24 5.97 2.84 -5.07
C ASP A 24 5.39 2.10 -3.87
N LEU A 25 4.79 0.94 -4.13
CA LEU A 25 4.37 0.00 -3.09
C LEU A 25 5.56 -0.91 -2.79
N LEU A 26 6.16 -0.77 -1.62
CA LEU A 26 7.34 -1.56 -1.22
C LEU A 26 6.94 -2.83 -0.46
N MET A 27 5.84 -2.77 0.28
CA MET A 27 5.31 -3.91 1.03
C MET A 27 3.79 -3.80 1.17
N LEU A 28 3.13 -4.95 1.04
CA LEU A 28 1.73 -5.16 1.40
C LEU A 28 1.64 -6.48 2.18
N VAL A 29 1.25 -6.42 3.46
CA VAL A 29 1.16 -7.61 4.33
C VAL A 29 -0.17 -7.60 5.07
N THR A 30 -0.86 -8.75 5.07
CA THR A 30 -2.02 -8.98 5.91
C THR A 30 -1.63 -9.80 7.13
N THR A 31 -2.02 -9.37 8.32
CA THR A 31 -1.77 -10.09 9.57
C THR A 31 -3.04 -10.20 10.41
N GLY A 32 -3.07 -11.19 11.30
CA GLY A 32 -4.17 -11.41 12.22
C GLY A 32 -3.92 -10.76 13.57
N VAL A 33 -4.96 -10.16 14.14
CA VAL A 33 -4.94 -9.63 15.51
C VAL A 33 -5.87 -10.48 16.39
N ASN A 34 -5.41 -10.79 17.59
CA ASN A 34 -6.20 -11.53 18.56
C ASN A 34 -7.21 -10.59 19.25
N ASP A 35 -8.44 -11.06 19.45
CA ASP A 35 -9.49 -10.32 20.17
C ASP A 35 -9.03 -9.94 21.60
N ASN A 36 -8.23 -10.81 22.25
CA ASN A 36 -7.67 -10.51 23.57
C ASN A 36 -6.76 -9.29 23.53
N GLU A 37 -5.87 -9.16 22.56
CA GLU A 37 -4.98 -7.98 22.49
C GLU A 37 -5.76 -6.70 22.26
N LEU A 38 -6.74 -6.73 21.35
CA LEU A 38 -7.62 -5.59 21.12
C LEU A 38 -8.34 -5.15 22.41
N SER A 39 -8.86 -6.11 23.20
CA SER A 39 -9.51 -5.77 24.46
C SER A 39 -8.58 -5.12 25.49
N HIS A 40 -7.30 -5.53 25.55
CA HIS A 40 -6.31 -4.91 26.45
C HIS A 40 -5.98 -3.47 26.04
N HIS A 41 -6.15 -3.14 24.76
CA HIS A 41 -5.93 -1.82 24.19
C HIS A 41 -7.23 -1.02 24.02
N ASN A 42 -8.30 -1.32 24.77
CA ASN A 42 -9.61 -0.63 24.64
C ASN A 42 -10.16 -0.61 23.20
N ASN A 43 -9.88 -1.65 22.43
CA ASN A 43 -10.18 -1.79 20.99
C ASN A 43 -9.42 -0.81 20.08
N ASP A 44 -8.34 -0.18 20.56
CA ASP A 44 -7.40 0.55 19.72
C ASP A 44 -6.48 -0.43 18.97
N MET A 45 -6.84 -0.69 17.72
CA MET A 45 -6.07 -1.56 16.83
C MET A 45 -4.68 -1.00 16.51
N LEU A 46 -4.49 0.32 16.46
CA LEU A 46 -3.21 0.92 16.11
C LEU A 46 -2.23 0.82 17.29
N GLY A 47 -2.67 1.15 18.50
CA GLY A 47 -1.87 0.98 19.71
C GLY A 47 -1.52 -0.47 20.02
N ALA A 48 -2.43 -1.41 19.73
CA ALA A 48 -2.18 -2.85 19.93
C ALA A 48 -1.03 -3.39 19.05
N VAL A 49 -0.78 -2.77 17.89
CA VAL A 49 0.12 -3.32 16.87
C VAL A 49 1.35 -2.44 16.61
N GLU A 50 1.52 -1.35 17.34
CA GLU A 50 2.58 -0.35 17.17
C GLU A 50 3.99 -0.97 17.23
N TRP A 51 4.19 -1.96 18.11
CA TRP A 51 5.50 -2.57 18.38
C TRP A 51 5.77 -3.86 17.62
N TRP A 52 4.84 -4.28 16.76
CA TRP A 52 4.95 -5.55 16.06
C TRP A 52 5.90 -5.46 14.87
N GLN A 53 6.62 -6.54 14.62
CA GLN A 53 7.34 -6.72 13.36
C GLN A 53 6.37 -6.77 12.16
N GLU A 54 6.83 -6.41 10.97
CA GLU A 54 5.96 -6.25 9.80
C GLU A 54 5.17 -7.50 9.40
N ASN A 55 5.72 -8.69 9.65
CA ASN A 55 5.11 -9.98 9.34
C ASN A 55 4.63 -10.73 10.60
N GLU A 56 4.45 -10.02 11.72
CA GLU A 56 3.98 -10.61 12.97
C GLU A 56 2.45 -10.77 12.96
N THR A 57 1.98 -11.93 13.40
CA THR A 57 0.55 -12.25 13.51
C THR A 57 0.30 -12.94 14.84
N HIS A 58 -0.71 -12.49 15.58
CA HIS A 58 -1.09 -13.05 16.87
C HIS A 58 -2.41 -13.81 16.82
N ASN A 59 -2.96 -14.01 15.61
CA ASN A 59 -4.09 -14.90 15.39
C ASN A 59 -3.64 -16.11 14.54
N PRO A 60 -3.63 -17.34 15.09
CA PRO A 60 -3.17 -18.53 14.37
C PRO A 60 -4.03 -18.87 13.15
N ASP A 61 -5.30 -18.45 13.13
CA ASP A 61 -6.20 -18.67 11.98
C ASP A 61 -5.95 -17.69 10.83
N VAL A 62 -5.17 -16.63 11.06
CA VAL A 62 -4.87 -15.58 10.08
C VAL A 62 -3.35 -15.41 10.01
N PRO A 63 -2.65 -16.22 9.19
CA PRO A 63 -1.21 -16.12 9.06
C PRO A 63 -0.79 -14.78 8.45
N ALA A 64 0.47 -14.38 8.67
CA ALA A 64 1.03 -13.23 7.99
C ALA A 64 1.25 -13.55 6.50
N VAL A 65 0.53 -12.84 5.63
CA VAL A 65 0.58 -13.06 4.17
C VAL A 65 1.17 -11.83 3.49
N SER A 66 2.30 -12.01 2.82
CA SER A 66 2.89 -10.99 1.95
C SER A 66 2.29 -11.08 0.55
N HIS A 67 1.80 -9.94 0.05
CA HIS A 67 1.15 -9.85 -1.24
C HIS A 67 2.13 -9.36 -2.30
N ARG A 68 2.11 -10.02 -3.47
CA ARG A 68 2.89 -9.61 -4.65
C ARG A 68 2.01 -9.01 -5.75
N ARG A 69 0.71 -9.34 -5.75
CA ARG A 69 -0.25 -8.79 -6.70
C ARG A 69 -0.62 -7.36 -6.28
N GLY A 70 -0.74 -6.46 -7.26
CA GLY A 70 -1.10 -5.07 -6.99
C GLY A 70 0.06 -4.21 -6.48
N MET A 71 1.30 -4.71 -6.55
CA MET A 71 2.52 -3.98 -6.16
C MET A 71 3.03 -3.01 -7.24
N ALA A 72 2.27 -2.81 -8.32
CA ALA A 72 2.64 -1.88 -9.38
C ALA A 72 2.69 -0.44 -8.82
N PRO A 73 3.73 0.35 -9.12
CA PRO A 73 3.79 1.75 -8.71
C PRO A 73 2.64 2.56 -9.33
N PHE A 74 2.15 3.53 -8.57
CA PHE A 74 1.23 4.54 -9.10
C PHE A 74 2.03 5.75 -9.59
N VAL A 75 1.64 6.29 -10.75
CA VAL A 75 2.17 7.54 -11.28
C VAL A 75 1.02 8.53 -11.40
N PHE A 76 1.21 9.74 -10.87
CA PHE A 76 0.22 10.80 -10.87
C PHE A 76 0.59 11.81 -11.95
N VAL A 77 -0.35 12.10 -12.85
CA VAL A 77 -0.18 13.16 -13.84
C VAL A 77 -0.73 14.46 -13.23
N PRO A 78 0.06 15.55 -13.20
CA PRO A 78 -0.47 16.86 -12.80
C PRO A 78 -1.69 17.24 -13.63
N PHE A 79 -2.62 17.99 -13.03
CA PHE A 79 -3.85 18.36 -13.71
C PHE A 79 -3.56 19.16 -15.01
N GLU A 80 -2.55 20.01 -14.98
CA GLU A 80 -2.10 20.83 -16.11
C GLU A 80 -1.56 20.00 -17.28
N GLU A 81 -1.14 18.76 -17.03
CA GLU A 81 -0.55 17.85 -18.01
C GLU A 81 -1.53 16.74 -18.43
N VAL A 82 -2.79 16.78 -17.98
CA VAL A 82 -3.76 15.70 -18.23
C VAL A 82 -4.00 15.45 -19.73
N GLU A 83 -3.97 16.49 -20.57
CA GLU A 83 -4.22 16.36 -22.01
C GLU A 83 -2.94 16.11 -22.83
N THR A 84 -1.77 16.35 -22.26
CA THR A 84 -0.48 16.33 -22.97
C THR A 84 0.43 15.19 -22.54
N SER A 85 0.24 14.66 -21.33
CA SER A 85 1.07 13.60 -20.79
C SER A 85 0.86 12.30 -21.53
N VAL A 86 1.98 11.67 -21.91
CA VAL A 86 1.98 10.31 -22.45
C VAL A 86 1.43 9.29 -21.45
N LEU A 87 1.33 9.61 -20.15
CA LEU A 87 0.77 8.68 -19.16
C LEU A 87 -0.76 8.72 -19.09
N ASN A 88 -1.41 9.66 -19.79
CA ASN A 88 -2.86 9.82 -19.83
C ASN A 88 -3.40 9.83 -21.27
N LEU A 89 -2.80 9.07 -22.16
CA LEU A 89 -3.29 8.95 -23.53
C LEU A 89 -4.58 8.10 -23.57
N PRO A 90 -5.51 8.40 -24.50
CA PRO A 90 -6.69 7.59 -24.67
C PRO A 90 -6.33 6.16 -25.13
N VAL A 91 -7.24 5.22 -24.89
CA VAL A 91 -7.00 3.76 -25.02
C VAL A 91 -6.54 3.37 -26.43
N ASP A 92 -6.96 4.12 -27.45
CA ASP A 92 -6.55 3.93 -28.86
C ASP A 92 -5.07 4.26 -29.14
N LYS A 93 -4.36 4.86 -28.17
CA LYS A 93 -2.96 5.30 -28.30
C LYS A 93 -2.02 4.70 -27.25
N MET A 94 -2.50 3.85 -26.35
CA MET A 94 -1.73 3.26 -25.25
C MET A 94 -0.93 2.01 -25.68
N ASP A 95 0.04 2.17 -26.60
CA ASP A 95 0.89 1.07 -27.10
C ASP A 95 2.31 1.01 -26.48
N TYR A 96 2.59 1.79 -25.42
CA TYR A 96 3.92 1.83 -24.80
C TYR A 96 3.98 1.00 -23.52
N TYR A 97 4.81 -0.03 -23.56
CA TYR A 97 5.25 -0.75 -22.37
C TYR A 97 6.23 0.13 -21.58
N VAL A 98 5.86 0.50 -20.35
CA VAL A 98 6.77 1.17 -19.40
C VAL A 98 7.39 0.09 -18.49
N PRO A 99 8.65 -0.33 -18.71
CA PRO A 99 9.34 -1.17 -17.73
C PRO A 99 9.55 -0.36 -16.45
N GLY A 100 9.13 -0.94 -15.31
CA GLY A 100 9.11 -0.32 -13.98
C GLY A 100 10.48 -0.02 -13.38
#